data_AF-A0A7Y4AK69-F1
#
_entry.id   AF-A0A7Y4AK69-F1
#
_cell.length_a   1.000
_cell.length_b   1.000
_cell.length_c   1.000
_cell.angle_alpha   90.00
_cell.angle_beta   90.00
_cell.angle_gamma   90.00
#
_symmetry.space_group_name_H-M   'P 1'
#
loop_
_entity.id
_entity.type
_entity.pdbx_description
1 polymer ?
#
loop_
_entity_poly.entity_id
_entity_poly.type
_entity_poly.pdbx_seq_one_letter_code
_entity_poly.pdbx_strand_id
1 'polypeptide(L)'
;MKKRIGFVIVAGCAVLISLPSFLSSKESNEVPFIDTMNTEPSNASEDSRSHSTPKFQSPKQNEPDASVKDDDKEAKNTNDTSSYSIKQKQETTEPFGFSGSGETLVIKTDDPTQLKDKNRKPEVNLATQQSIQNEVNQWVFTESSPVNYSLDISGLFEDPDGDLLTTQMTINHPSFSVSGSSGNLQIQGTPKAGNTPTQIIIRAKDSHHGLEEDAWVSATFQLPFVDSGLEEDTSHPLIGQTWFRLETTNNLAGKNYNYEVVYCEAFKFINDEVFFAASKTLTTCPQENDLRLVGNYHVSEGDLIATSSLSPFDSDMTWRILEEYPDSPKYSTAYVASVLTGKHYETYTLGSSRTQIEQRINTVTGQYSLQMTPHDYMYLATNGRYYLGVIGMHLSNYQQSNPSNPDIMDGDLNIQSKQINVTCNDLLTGFNYISVAGKGVYGDIIGQTTGEQNEPIECAEVFVPQWQKRYSFFDVDFLSFDEFKSGEIFSIILRPRAEFAHKVEEIKMNVKYLTP
;
A
#
# COMPACT_ATOMS: atom_id res chain seq x y z
N MET A 1 -47.00 60.13 28.31
CA MET A 1 -47.59 61.20 27.46
C MET A 1 -46.86 61.23 26.12
N LYS A 2 -47.61 61.41 25.03
CA LYS A 2 -47.15 61.39 23.63
C LYS A 2 -46.38 62.67 23.23
N LYS A 3 -45.70 62.56 22.07
CA LYS A 3 -45.33 63.57 21.05
C LYS A 3 -43.97 64.26 21.23
N ARG A 4 -43.22 64.63 20.18
CA ARG A 4 -43.14 64.34 18.73
C ARG A 4 -41.88 65.10 18.23
N ILE A 5 -41.15 64.50 17.29
CA ILE A 5 -40.54 65.07 16.06
C ILE A 5 -39.54 66.25 16.17
N GLY A 6 -38.37 66.08 15.54
CA GLY A 6 -37.55 67.16 14.98
C GLY A 6 -36.26 66.65 14.31
N PHE A 7 -36.24 66.60 12.98
CA PHE A 7 -35.07 66.36 12.11
C PHE A 7 -34.20 67.63 12.03
N VAL A 8 -32.86 67.52 12.06
CA VAL A 8 -31.91 68.33 11.24
C VAL A 8 -30.62 67.52 10.98
N ILE A 9 -30.17 67.62 9.72
CA ILE A 9 -29.01 66.99 9.06
C ILE A 9 -27.72 67.77 9.35
N VAL A 10 -26.57 67.09 9.49
CA VAL A 10 -25.25 67.62 9.06
C VAL A 10 -24.40 66.49 8.47
N ALA A 11 -23.82 66.78 7.29
CA ALA A 11 -22.80 66.05 6.52
C ALA A 11 -21.60 65.59 7.38
N GLY A 12 -20.78 64.60 7.04
CA GLY A 12 -20.45 63.95 5.79
C GLY A 12 -18.94 63.68 5.80
N CYS A 13 -18.54 62.45 6.14
CA CYS A 13 -17.21 61.87 5.93
C CYS A 13 -17.39 60.35 5.89
N ALA A 14 -17.43 59.77 4.70
CA ALA A 14 -17.48 58.31 4.52
C ALA A 14 -16.06 57.81 4.22
N VAL A 15 -15.54 56.97 5.11
CA VAL A 15 -14.34 56.18 4.92
C VAL A 15 -14.70 54.99 4.02
N LEU A 16 -13.94 54.84 2.93
CA LEU A 16 -13.97 53.68 2.03
C LEU A 16 -13.45 52.45 2.78
N ILE A 17 -14.34 51.49 3.02
CA ILE A 17 -14.01 50.11 3.36
C ILE A 17 -14.41 49.26 2.16
N SER A 18 -13.42 48.79 1.41
CA SER A 18 -13.59 47.83 0.32
C SER A 18 -13.68 46.42 0.89
N LEU A 19 -14.86 45.81 0.77
CA LEU A 19 -15.08 44.36 0.83
C LEU A 19 -14.67 43.73 -0.51
N PRO A 20 -14.03 42.55 -0.56
CA PRO A 20 -13.95 41.77 -1.78
C PRO A 20 -15.14 40.80 -1.88
N SER A 21 -15.81 40.84 -3.04
CA SER A 21 -16.79 39.85 -3.47
C SER A 21 -16.14 38.88 -4.46
N PHE A 22 -16.36 37.59 -4.19
CA PHE A 22 -16.11 36.40 -5.00
C PHE A 22 -16.34 36.54 -6.52
N LEU A 23 -15.61 35.76 -7.34
CA LEU A 23 -16.18 34.75 -8.24
C LEU A 23 -15.12 33.97 -9.07
N SER A 24 -15.42 32.68 -9.19
CA SER A 24 -14.93 31.67 -10.13
C SER A 24 -14.77 32.16 -11.56
N SER A 25 -13.65 31.83 -12.22
CA SER A 25 -13.46 32.02 -13.67
C SER A 25 -13.45 30.68 -14.41
N LYS A 26 -14.53 30.43 -15.16
CA LYS A 26 -14.55 29.62 -16.38
C LYS A 26 -14.27 30.54 -17.56
N GLU A 27 -13.33 30.19 -18.43
CA GLU A 27 -13.23 30.62 -19.85
C GLU A 27 -12.54 29.44 -20.57
N SER A 28 -12.96 28.80 -21.67
CA SER A 28 -13.74 29.12 -22.88
C SER A 28 -13.15 30.25 -23.73
N ASN A 29 -12.38 29.88 -24.77
CA ASN A 29 -12.19 30.72 -25.95
C ASN A 29 -12.24 29.84 -27.22
N GLU A 30 -13.40 29.88 -27.88
CA GLU A 30 -13.49 29.80 -29.33
C GLU A 30 -13.05 31.15 -29.92
N VAL A 31 -12.33 31.13 -31.04
CA VAL A 31 -12.04 32.33 -31.86
C VAL A 31 -12.57 32.09 -33.27
N PRO A 32 -13.17 33.10 -33.93
CA PRO A 32 -14.03 32.89 -35.10
C PRO A 32 -13.27 32.89 -36.44
N PHE A 33 -13.91 32.24 -37.41
CA PHE A 33 -13.61 32.25 -38.85
C PHE A 33 -13.62 33.67 -39.45
N ILE A 34 -12.55 34.03 -40.17
CA ILE A 34 -12.60 34.95 -41.32
C ILE A 34 -11.85 34.29 -42.48
N ASP A 35 -12.53 34.25 -43.60
CA ASP A 35 -12.13 33.68 -44.89
C ASP A 35 -11.67 34.83 -45.81
N THR A 36 -10.47 34.76 -46.42
CA THR A 36 -10.25 34.86 -47.88
C THR A 36 -8.78 35.03 -48.32
N MET A 37 -8.42 34.17 -49.28
CA MET A 37 -7.62 34.34 -50.51
C MET A 37 -6.08 34.31 -50.51
N ASN A 38 -5.60 33.13 -50.98
CA ASN A 38 -4.74 32.88 -52.14
C ASN A 38 -3.39 33.61 -52.29
N THR A 39 -2.30 32.84 -52.16
CA THR A 39 -1.32 32.69 -53.25
C THR A 39 -0.68 31.30 -53.19
N GLU A 40 -0.66 30.62 -54.33
CA GLU A 40 -0.20 29.24 -54.57
C GLU A 40 1.27 29.26 -55.08
N PRO A 41 1.91 28.13 -55.48
CA PRO A 41 2.95 27.44 -54.71
C PRO A 41 4.34 27.44 -55.41
N SER A 42 5.38 26.96 -54.72
CA SER A 42 6.61 26.49 -55.40
C SER A 42 7.09 25.16 -54.81
N ASN A 43 7.19 24.18 -55.71
CA ASN A 43 7.58 22.79 -55.51
C ASN A 43 9.07 22.56 -55.17
N ALA A 44 9.29 21.33 -54.68
CA ALA A 44 10.52 20.52 -54.64
C ALA A 44 11.48 20.82 -53.46
N SER A 45 11.92 19.85 -52.67
CA SER A 45 12.31 18.48 -53.05
C SER A 45 12.18 17.50 -51.89
N GLU A 46 11.82 16.26 -52.21
CA GLU A 46 12.07 15.07 -51.40
C GLU A 46 13.57 14.98 -51.09
N ASP A 47 13.93 14.75 -49.83
CA ASP A 47 15.06 13.89 -49.54
C ASP A 47 14.84 13.10 -48.25
N SER A 48 15.05 11.81 -48.38
CA SER A 48 14.81 10.78 -47.37
C SER A 48 16.14 10.46 -46.69
N ARG A 49 16.17 10.40 -45.34
CA ARG A 49 17.19 9.72 -44.50
C ARG A 49 16.83 9.92 -43.04
N SER A 50 16.27 8.92 -42.35
CA SER A 50 16.93 7.75 -41.78
C SER A 50 17.07 7.92 -40.26
N HIS A 51 16.16 7.26 -39.53
CA HIS A 51 16.33 6.97 -38.11
C HIS A 51 17.69 6.33 -37.86
N SER A 52 18.48 6.93 -36.98
CA SER A 52 19.68 6.31 -36.43
C SER A 52 19.55 6.29 -34.91
N THR A 53 19.31 5.09 -34.40
CA THR A 53 19.36 4.74 -32.98
C THR A 53 20.82 4.77 -32.53
N PRO A 54 21.22 5.48 -31.46
CA PRO A 54 22.57 5.36 -30.94
C PRO A 54 22.71 4.03 -30.19
N LYS A 55 23.61 3.17 -30.68
CA LYS A 55 24.03 1.94 -30.00
C LYS A 55 24.83 2.30 -28.75
N PHE A 56 24.29 1.91 -27.59
CA PHE A 56 25.01 1.89 -26.31
C PHE A 56 26.16 0.85 -26.38
N GLN A 57 27.39 1.29 -26.13
CA GLN A 57 28.53 0.41 -25.89
C GLN A 57 28.82 0.37 -24.38
N SER A 58 28.64 -0.80 -23.76
CA SER A 58 29.00 -1.03 -22.37
C SER A 58 30.53 -0.99 -22.17
N PRO A 59 31.05 -0.34 -21.11
CA PRO A 59 32.47 -0.44 -20.76
C PRO A 59 32.82 -1.82 -20.19
N LYS A 60 33.94 -2.38 -20.64
CA LYS A 60 34.55 -3.59 -20.10
C LYS A 60 35.04 -3.36 -18.66
N GLN A 61 34.57 -4.16 -17.71
CA GLN A 61 35.21 -4.32 -16.41
C GLN A 61 36.31 -5.40 -16.52
N ASN A 62 37.52 -5.04 -16.08
CA ASN A 62 38.62 -5.97 -15.86
C ASN A 62 38.46 -6.61 -14.48
N GLU A 63 38.30 -7.92 -14.41
CA GLU A 63 38.61 -8.71 -13.21
C GLU A 63 40.12 -8.89 -13.07
N PRO A 64 40.62 -9.01 -11.83
CA PRO A 64 41.76 -9.88 -11.57
C PRO A 64 41.40 -11.02 -10.60
N ASP A 65 42.05 -12.12 -10.94
CA ASP A 65 42.01 -13.48 -10.42
C ASP A 65 42.26 -13.63 -8.91
N ALA A 66 41.78 -14.75 -8.39
CA ALA A 66 41.95 -15.20 -7.01
C ALA A 66 43.41 -15.60 -6.70
N SER A 67 43.85 -15.37 -5.47
CA SER A 67 44.82 -16.26 -4.83
C SER A 67 44.60 -16.33 -3.31
N VAL A 68 44.40 -17.57 -2.87
CA VAL A 68 44.36 -18.04 -1.48
C VAL A 68 45.80 -18.08 -0.93
N LYS A 69 45.99 -17.60 0.30
CA LYS A 69 47.05 -18.08 1.20
C LYS A 69 46.54 -18.08 2.64
N ASP A 70 46.49 -19.28 3.19
CA ASP A 70 46.48 -19.59 4.62
C ASP A 70 47.75 -19.06 5.30
N ASP A 71 47.63 -18.66 6.57
CA ASP A 71 48.61 -19.04 7.58
C ASP A 71 47.98 -18.99 9.00
N ASP A 72 48.10 -20.14 9.66
CA ASP A 72 47.71 -20.47 11.02
C ASP A 72 48.41 -19.62 12.11
N LYS A 73 47.74 -19.49 13.26
CA LYS A 73 48.43 -19.67 14.56
C LYS A 73 47.50 -20.12 15.68
N GLU A 74 47.75 -21.37 16.03
CA GLU A 74 47.28 -22.24 17.10
C GLU A 74 47.65 -21.77 18.53
N ALA A 75 46.80 -22.09 19.53
CA ALA A 75 47.25 -22.53 20.85
C ALA A 75 46.16 -23.24 21.71
N LYS A 76 46.24 -24.58 21.71
CA LYS A 76 46.20 -25.54 22.86
C LYS A 76 44.93 -25.80 23.70
N ASN A 77 44.33 -26.98 23.42
CA ASN A 77 44.16 -28.20 24.26
C ASN A 77 43.98 -28.11 25.80
N THR A 78 42.93 -28.75 26.34
CA THR A 78 43.00 -30.13 26.93
C THR A 78 41.63 -30.67 27.42
N ASN A 79 41.27 -31.87 26.90
CA ASN A 79 40.60 -33.08 27.44
C ASN A 79 39.53 -33.12 28.57
N ASP A 80 38.49 -33.90 28.22
CA ASP A 80 37.84 -35.03 28.93
C ASP A 80 36.71 -34.87 30.00
N THR A 81 35.51 -35.28 29.57
CA THR A 81 34.71 -36.44 30.03
C THR A 81 33.97 -36.45 31.38
N SER A 82 32.63 -36.31 31.25
CA SER A 82 31.52 -37.04 31.92
C SER A 82 31.06 -36.74 33.37
N SER A 83 29.71 -36.79 33.49
CA SER A 83 28.87 -37.31 34.60
C SER A 83 28.04 -36.33 35.47
N TYR A 84 26.73 -36.34 35.19
CA TYR A 84 25.56 -36.58 36.06
C TYR A 84 25.08 -35.61 37.18
N SER A 85 23.80 -35.20 36.99
CA SER A 85 22.68 -35.09 37.95
C SER A 85 22.53 -33.76 38.75
N ILE A 86 21.34 -33.21 39.06
CA ILE A 86 20.15 -33.76 39.75
C ILE A 86 18.93 -32.77 39.69
N LYS A 87 17.72 -33.36 39.49
CA LYS A 87 16.34 -33.07 39.98
C LYS A 87 15.64 -31.70 39.82
N GLN A 88 14.36 -31.80 39.43
CA GLN A 88 13.15 -31.34 40.18
C GLN A 88 11.94 -32.19 39.68
N LYS A 89 11.45 -33.17 40.45
CA LYS A 89 10.35 -33.18 41.43
C LYS A 89 8.95 -32.83 40.84
N GLN A 90 8.15 -33.89 40.71
CA GLN A 90 6.71 -33.96 40.44
C GLN A 90 5.86 -33.16 41.44
N GLU A 91 4.78 -32.58 40.95
CA GLU A 91 3.52 -32.43 41.67
C GLU A 91 2.36 -32.79 40.73
N THR A 92 1.41 -33.53 41.30
CA THR A 92 0.32 -34.32 40.70
C THR A 92 -0.89 -33.49 40.29
N THR A 93 -1.53 -33.86 39.17
CA THR A 93 -2.91 -33.49 38.85
C THR A 93 -3.71 -34.70 38.39
N GLU A 94 -4.92 -34.83 38.94
CA GLU A 94 -5.83 -35.98 38.81
C GLU A 94 -6.41 -36.18 37.40
N PRO A 95 -6.84 -37.41 37.05
CA PRO A 95 -7.41 -37.72 35.73
C PRO A 95 -8.82 -37.15 35.59
N PHE A 96 -9.02 -36.32 34.55
CA PHE A 96 -10.32 -35.85 34.11
C PHE A 96 -11.18 -37.01 33.59
N GLY A 97 -12.42 -37.09 34.07
CA GLY A 97 -13.39 -38.13 33.75
C GLY A 97 -13.86 -38.11 32.29
N PHE A 98 -13.97 -39.31 31.73
CA PHE A 98 -14.46 -39.58 30.38
C PHE A 98 -15.99 -39.49 30.34
N SER A 99 -16.54 -38.62 29.50
CA SER A 99 -17.99 -38.59 29.20
C SER A 99 -18.19 -38.42 27.70
N GLY A 100 -18.22 -39.54 26.97
CA GLY A 100 -18.67 -39.61 25.59
C GLY A 100 -19.76 -40.67 25.47
N SER A 101 -20.93 -40.30 24.94
CA SER A 101 -22.01 -41.24 24.63
C SER A 101 -21.72 -41.90 23.28
N GLY A 102 -21.42 -43.21 23.29
CA GLY A 102 -21.38 -44.00 22.07
C GLY A 102 -22.77 -44.56 21.75
N GLU A 103 -23.28 -44.32 20.55
CA GLU A 103 -24.49 -44.97 20.04
C GLU A 103 -24.14 -45.90 18.87
N THR A 104 -24.78 -47.07 18.84
CA THR A 104 -24.62 -48.08 17.79
C THR A 104 -25.75 -47.95 16.77
N LEU A 105 -25.41 -47.78 15.49
CA LEU A 105 -26.40 -47.76 14.41
C LEU A 105 -26.54 -49.15 13.78
N VAL A 106 -27.77 -49.58 13.47
CA VAL A 106 -28.07 -50.84 12.76
C VAL A 106 -28.56 -50.52 11.35
N ILE A 107 -27.71 -50.66 10.35
CA ILE A 107 -28.09 -50.67 8.92
C ILE A 107 -28.03 -52.12 8.45
N LYS A 108 -29.18 -52.71 8.11
CA LYS A 108 -29.23 -54.04 7.48
C LYS A 108 -29.26 -53.89 5.97
N THR A 109 -28.33 -54.54 5.28
CA THR A 109 -28.52 -54.98 3.89
C THR A 109 -27.87 -56.34 3.63
N ASP A 110 -28.54 -57.10 2.77
CA ASP A 110 -28.39 -58.53 2.51
C ASP A 110 -27.25 -58.85 1.52
N ASP A 111 -26.39 -59.82 1.89
CA ASP A 111 -25.88 -60.96 1.09
C ASP A 111 -24.50 -61.45 1.62
N PRO A 112 -24.43 -62.54 2.40
CA PRO A 112 -23.18 -62.99 3.04
C PRO A 112 -22.29 -63.86 2.14
N THR A 113 -22.41 -63.78 0.80
CA THR A 113 -21.75 -64.74 -0.08
C THR A 113 -20.74 -64.20 -1.09
N GLN A 114 -19.99 -63.11 -0.82
CA GLN A 114 -18.81 -62.75 -1.65
C GLN A 114 -17.62 -62.05 -0.96
N LEU A 115 -17.12 -62.55 0.19
CA LEU A 115 -15.80 -62.14 0.71
C LEU A 115 -14.89 -63.34 0.94
N LYS A 116 -14.38 -63.89 -0.16
CA LYS A 116 -13.06 -64.55 -0.16
C LYS A 116 -12.02 -63.46 -0.35
N ASP A 117 -11.87 -62.64 0.69
CA ASP A 117 -10.67 -61.87 1.03
C ASP A 117 -10.94 -61.29 2.43
N LYS A 118 -9.88 -61.11 3.22
CA LYS A 118 -9.92 -60.65 4.61
C LYS A 118 -10.87 -59.43 4.75
N ASN A 119 -11.80 -59.45 5.71
CA ASN A 119 -12.66 -58.29 6.04
C ASN A 119 -11.80 -57.04 6.07
N ARG A 120 -12.23 -56.00 5.37
CA ARG A 120 -11.56 -54.71 5.32
C ARG A 120 -12.10 -53.83 6.43
N LYS A 121 -11.29 -52.85 6.81
CA LYS A 121 -11.71 -51.82 7.77
C LYS A 121 -12.53 -50.77 7.03
N PRO A 122 -13.30 -49.93 7.74
CA PRO A 122 -14.00 -48.82 7.14
C PRO A 122 -13.02 -47.85 6.47
N GLU A 123 -13.47 -47.15 5.43
CA GLU A 123 -12.68 -46.16 4.70
C GLU A 123 -13.29 -44.76 4.86
N VAL A 124 -12.44 -43.73 4.82
CA VAL A 124 -12.89 -42.33 4.84
C VAL A 124 -13.24 -41.90 3.42
N ASN A 125 -14.46 -41.40 3.22
CA ASN A 125 -14.83 -40.77 1.96
C ASN A 125 -14.18 -39.39 1.88
N LEU A 126 -13.11 -39.27 1.09
CA LEU A 126 -12.31 -38.05 0.98
C LEU A 126 -13.10 -36.86 0.42
N ALA A 127 -14.07 -37.10 -0.48
CA ALA A 127 -14.91 -36.04 -1.03
C ALA A 127 -15.86 -35.48 0.03
N THR A 128 -16.50 -36.36 0.81
CA THR A 128 -17.34 -35.98 1.95
C THR A 128 -16.50 -35.26 3.01
N GLN A 129 -15.30 -35.76 3.31
CA GLN A 129 -14.38 -35.10 4.25
C GLN A 129 -14.01 -33.68 3.81
N GLN A 130 -13.70 -33.46 2.53
CA GLN A 130 -13.43 -32.12 2.01
C GLN A 130 -14.66 -31.21 2.06
N SER A 131 -15.84 -31.74 1.72
CA SER A 131 -17.10 -30.98 1.81
C SER A 131 -17.37 -30.52 3.24
N ILE A 132 -17.22 -31.42 4.21
CA ILE A 132 -17.39 -31.12 5.63
C ILE A 132 -16.36 -30.08 6.10
N GLN A 133 -15.09 -30.21 5.69
CA GLN A 133 -14.08 -29.21 6.05
C GLN A 133 -14.41 -27.82 5.48
N ASN A 134 -14.97 -27.74 4.28
CA ASN A 134 -15.40 -26.47 3.70
C ASN A 134 -16.56 -25.84 4.48
N GLU A 135 -17.51 -26.63 4.97
CA GLU A 135 -18.59 -26.16 5.84
C GLU A 135 -18.04 -25.65 7.18
N VAL A 136 -17.16 -26.42 7.82
CA VAL A 136 -16.48 -26.05 9.06
C VAL A 136 -15.70 -24.73 8.91
N ASN A 137 -15.06 -24.51 7.75
CA ASN A 137 -14.33 -23.28 7.46
C ASN A 137 -15.24 -22.03 7.38
N GLN A 138 -16.56 -22.18 7.24
CA GLN A 138 -17.51 -21.06 7.25
C GLN A 138 -18.00 -20.69 8.66
N TRP A 139 -17.64 -21.46 9.68
CA TRP A 139 -18.02 -21.14 11.05
C TRP A 139 -17.24 -19.96 11.59
N VAL A 140 -17.88 -19.18 12.45
CA VAL A 140 -17.30 -18.00 13.08
C VAL A 140 -17.38 -18.21 14.58
N PHE A 141 -16.22 -18.22 15.23
CA PHE A 141 -16.13 -18.33 16.67
C PHE A 141 -15.71 -17.00 17.26
N THR A 142 -16.49 -16.53 18.22
CA THR A 142 -16.25 -15.26 18.90
C THR A 142 -16.10 -15.56 20.39
N GLU A 143 -15.03 -15.07 21.01
CA GLU A 143 -14.71 -15.28 22.41
C GLU A 143 -15.88 -14.83 23.27
N SER A 144 -16.14 -15.61 24.32
CA SER A 144 -17.25 -15.39 25.24
C SER A 144 -18.66 -15.46 24.61
N SER A 145 -18.78 -15.75 23.31
CA SER A 145 -20.08 -15.95 22.65
C SER A 145 -20.44 -17.44 22.58
N PRO A 146 -21.66 -17.85 22.96
CA PRO A 146 -22.06 -19.25 22.88
C PRO A 146 -22.17 -19.70 21.42
N VAL A 147 -21.60 -20.86 21.10
CA VAL A 147 -21.72 -21.49 19.79
C VAL A 147 -22.63 -22.70 19.88
N ASN A 148 -23.37 -22.96 18.79
CA ASN A 148 -24.18 -24.17 18.63
C ASN A 148 -24.28 -24.50 17.13
N TYR A 149 -23.36 -25.32 16.65
CA TYR A 149 -23.30 -25.74 15.25
C TYR A 149 -23.74 -27.18 15.09
N SER A 150 -24.47 -27.45 14.01
CA SER A 150 -24.86 -28.79 13.59
C SER A 150 -24.14 -29.11 12.29
N LEU A 151 -23.56 -30.29 12.19
CA LEU A 151 -22.81 -30.76 11.05
C LEU A 151 -23.30 -32.14 10.62
N ASP A 152 -23.65 -32.31 9.34
CA ASP A 152 -23.98 -33.61 8.78
C ASP A 152 -22.69 -34.39 8.48
N ILE A 153 -22.56 -35.57 9.07
CA ILE A 153 -21.40 -36.46 8.88
C ILE A 153 -21.78 -37.75 8.16
N SER A 154 -22.99 -37.80 7.60
CA SER A 154 -23.49 -38.95 6.85
C SER A 154 -22.60 -39.21 5.63
N GLY A 155 -22.21 -40.47 5.45
CA GLY A 155 -21.32 -40.86 4.35
C GLY A 155 -19.87 -40.40 4.50
N LEU A 156 -19.45 -39.97 5.70
CA LEU A 156 -18.03 -39.71 5.99
C LEU A 156 -17.21 -41.01 6.02
N PHE A 157 -17.81 -42.09 6.52
CA PHE A 157 -17.21 -43.42 6.55
C PHE A 157 -18.06 -44.40 5.76
N GLU A 158 -17.41 -45.27 5.00
CA GLU A 158 -18.03 -46.33 4.23
C GLU A 158 -17.35 -47.64 4.59
N ASP A 159 -18.13 -48.68 4.85
CA ASP A 159 -17.60 -50.03 5.00
C ASP A 159 -17.66 -50.75 3.65
N PRO A 160 -16.52 -51.14 3.07
CA PRO A 160 -16.50 -51.79 1.75
C PRO A 160 -17.19 -53.15 1.71
N ASP A 161 -17.40 -53.76 2.88
CA ASP A 161 -17.95 -55.10 3.06
C ASP A 161 -19.40 -55.03 3.59
N GLY A 162 -19.92 -53.81 3.83
CA GLY A 162 -21.29 -53.55 4.26
C GLY A 162 -21.52 -53.74 5.76
N ASP A 163 -20.45 -53.77 6.57
CA ASP A 163 -20.54 -53.96 8.01
C ASP A 163 -21.15 -52.77 8.75
N LEU A 164 -21.66 -53.07 9.95
CA LEU A 164 -22.18 -52.04 10.86
C LEU A 164 -21.04 -51.20 11.43
N LEU A 165 -21.18 -49.88 11.27
CA LEU A 165 -20.23 -48.91 11.78
C LEU A 165 -20.62 -48.38 13.16
N THR A 166 -19.66 -48.41 14.08
CA THR A 166 -19.71 -47.65 15.35
C THR A 166 -18.88 -46.39 15.18
N THR A 167 -19.42 -45.24 15.57
CA THR A 167 -18.73 -43.95 15.46
C THR A 167 -18.43 -43.34 16.83
N GLN A 168 -17.32 -42.62 16.92
CA GLN A 168 -16.92 -41.87 18.12
C GLN A 168 -16.42 -40.48 17.71
N MET A 169 -16.76 -39.48 18.50
CA MET A 169 -16.47 -38.08 18.21
C MET A 169 -15.81 -37.43 19.42
N THR A 170 -14.74 -36.68 19.17
CA THR A 170 -14.00 -35.96 20.21
C THR A 170 -13.56 -34.60 19.70
N ILE A 171 -13.47 -33.64 20.60
CA ILE A 171 -12.89 -32.31 20.34
C ILE A 171 -11.77 -32.07 21.34
N ASN A 172 -10.63 -31.60 20.86
CA ASN A 172 -9.46 -31.32 21.68
C ASN A 172 -9.44 -29.87 22.19
N HIS A 173 -10.58 -29.37 22.71
CA HIS A 173 -10.68 -28.01 23.22
C HIS A 173 -11.48 -27.93 24.52
N PRO A 174 -10.96 -27.28 25.58
CA PRO A 174 -11.58 -27.30 26.91
C PRO A 174 -12.91 -26.54 26.97
N SER A 175 -13.15 -25.59 26.06
CA SER A 175 -14.37 -24.78 26.06
C SER A 175 -15.43 -25.25 25.06
N PHE A 176 -15.17 -26.33 24.32
CA PHE A 176 -16.14 -26.94 23.42
C PHE A 176 -16.51 -28.34 23.89
N SER A 177 -17.73 -28.72 23.58
CA SER A 177 -18.29 -30.04 23.81
C SER A 177 -18.93 -30.51 22.51
N VAL A 178 -18.90 -31.81 22.31
CA VAL A 178 -19.41 -32.45 21.10
C VAL A 178 -20.42 -33.52 21.53
N SER A 179 -21.58 -33.51 20.91
CA SER A 179 -22.67 -34.45 21.14
C SER A 179 -23.38 -34.75 19.83
N GLY A 180 -24.20 -35.79 19.76
CA GLY A 180 -24.91 -36.15 18.53
C GLY A 180 -24.84 -37.65 18.25
N SER A 181 -25.42 -38.05 17.12
CA SER A 181 -25.57 -39.43 16.69
C SER A 181 -24.86 -39.66 15.35
N SER A 182 -24.75 -40.91 14.92
CA SER A 182 -24.24 -41.24 13.58
C SER A 182 -25.05 -40.49 12.50
N GLY A 183 -24.42 -39.56 11.81
CA GLY A 183 -25.02 -38.74 10.77
C GLY A 183 -25.18 -37.27 11.13
N ASN A 184 -25.33 -36.88 12.40
CA ASN A 184 -25.39 -35.46 12.77
C ASN A 184 -24.64 -35.16 14.05
N LEU A 185 -23.70 -34.22 13.94
CA LEU A 185 -22.84 -33.77 15.01
C LEU A 185 -23.26 -32.40 15.50
N GLN A 186 -23.40 -32.24 16.81
CA GLN A 186 -23.66 -30.97 17.49
C GLN A 186 -22.41 -30.53 18.26
N ILE A 187 -21.96 -29.31 18.00
CA ILE A 187 -20.82 -28.69 18.66
C ILE A 187 -21.31 -27.48 19.44
N GLN A 188 -21.09 -27.51 20.76
CA GLN A 188 -21.56 -26.49 21.68
C GLN A 188 -20.45 -26.04 22.61
N GLY A 189 -20.43 -24.75 22.94
CA GLY A 189 -19.47 -24.23 23.91
C GLY A 189 -19.40 -22.72 23.92
N THR A 190 -18.45 -22.19 24.68
CA THR A 190 -18.17 -20.75 24.78
C THR A 190 -16.67 -20.56 24.72
N PRO A 191 -16.10 -20.22 23.55
CA PRO A 191 -14.66 -20.23 23.35
C PRO A 191 -13.95 -19.12 24.12
N LYS A 192 -12.66 -19.35 24.38
CA LYS A 192 -11.73 -18.39 25.02
C LYS A 192 -10.55 -18.16 24.09
N ALA A 193 -10.07 -16.93 23.98
CA ALA A 193 -8.94 -16.59 23.12
C ALA A 193 -7.64 -17.24 23.63
N GLY A 194 -6.73 -17.56 22.70
CA GLY A 194 -5.35 -17.98 23.03
C GLY A 194 -5.09 -19.48 23.22
N ASN A 195 -5.93 -20.37 22.67
CA ASN A 195 -5.66 -21.82 22.71
C ASN A 195 -5.20 -22.38 21.35
N THR A 196 -4.43 -23.48 21.42
CA THR A 196 -3.82 -24.27 20.33
C THR A 196 -4.77 -24.62 19.18
N PRO A 197 -4.26 -25.05 18.00
CA PRO A 197 -5.11 -25.52 16.90
C PRO A 197 -6.15 -26.53 17.37
N THR A 198 -7.42 -26.16 17.22
CA THR A 198 -8.56 -26.96 17.65
C THR A 198 -9.00 -27.87 16.51
N GLN A 199 -9.24 -29.14 16.82
CA GLN A 199 -9.59 -30.19 15.89
C GLN A 199 -10.77 -31.00 16.42
N ILE A 200 -11.66 -31.34 15.50
CA ILE A 200 -12.64 -32.41 15.71
C ILE A 200 -12.05 -33.68 15.13
N ILE A 201 -12.03 -34.73 15.94
CA ILE A 201 -11.63 -36.06 15.50
C ILE A 201 -12.86 -36.95 15.54
N ILE A 202 -13.27 -37.43 14.37
CA ILE A 202 -14.34 -38.41 14.20
C ILE A 202 -13.70 -39.73 13.84
N ARG A 203 -14.13 -40.82 14.47
CA ARG A 203 -13.61 -42.15 14.25
C ARG A 203 -14.74 -43.12 13.96
N ALA A 204 -14.48 -44.11 13.11
CA ALA A 204 -15.38 -45.22 12.88
C ALA A 204 -14.63 -46.55 12.97
N LYS A 205 -15.34 -47.58 13.43
CA LYS A 205 -14.87 -48.98 13.38
C LYS A 205 -16.04 -49.89 13.00
N ASP A 206 -15.72 -51.02 12.42
CA ASP A 206 -16.70 -52.08 12.13
C ASP A 206 -16.90 -53.02 13.33
N SER A 207 -17.70 -54.07 13.11
CA SER A 207 -17.98 -55.15 14.07
C SER A 207 -16.97 -56.30 14.07
N HIS A 208 -16.02 -56.35 13.13
CA HIS A 208 -15.12 -57.49 12.88
C HIS A 208 -13.68 -57.27 13.37
N HIS A 209 -13.20 -56.04 13.44
CA HIS A 209 -11.81 -55.70 13.78
C HIS A 209 -11.55 -55.43 15.26
N GLY A 210 -12.49 -55.80 16.15
CA GLY A 210 -12.31 -55.76 17.61
C GLY A 210 -12.63 -54.42 18.26
N LEU A 211 -12.11 -54.23 19.49
CA LEU A 211 -12.31 -53.02 20.30
C LEU A 211 -11.03 -52.20 20.51
N GLU A 212 -9.90 -52.72 20.04
CA GLU A 212 -8.58 -52.10 20.21
C GLU A 212 -8.44 -50.84 19.35
N GLU A 213 -7.48 -49.97 19.71
CA GLU A 213 -7.29 -48.66 19.08
C GLU A 213 -7.00 -48.75 17.57
N ASP A 214 -6.36 -49.83 17.12
CA ASP A 214 -6.05 -50.05 15.72
C ASP A 214 -7.28 -50.41 14.88
N ALA A 215 -8.42 -50.77 15.50
CA ALA A 215 -9.69 -51.02 14.80
C ALA A 215 -10.33 -49.74 14.26
N TRP A 216 -9.95 -48.57 14.78
CA TRP A 216 -10.54 -47.29 14.42
C TRP A 216 -9.88 -46.64 13.22
N VAL A 217 -10.69 -46.09 12.33
CA VAL A 217 -10.29 -45.21 11.24
C VAL A 217 -10.75 -43.80 11.56
N SER A 218 -9.87 -42.82 11.39
CA SER A 218 -10.08 -41.44 11.86
C SER A 218 -10.14 -40.43 10.73
N ALA A 219 -11.07 -39.48 10.81
CA ALA A 219 -11.11 -38.25 10.05
C ALA A 219 -10.93 -37.06 11.00
N THR A 220 -10.11 -36.09 10.61
CA THR A 220 -9.81 -34.91 11.42
C THR A 220 -10.23 -33.65 10.67
N PHE A 221 -10.87 -32.72 11.38
CA PHE A 221 -11.31 -31.44 10.86
C PHE A 221 -10.70 -30.30 11.67
N GLN A 222 -10.07 -29.35 11.00
CA GLN A 222 -9.56 -28.15 11.67
C GLN A 222 -10.73 -27.20 11.93
N LEU A 223 -10.83 -26.72 13.16
CA LEU A 223 -11.77 -25.67 13.51
C LEU A 223 -11.21 -24.28 13.17
N PRO A 224 -12.06 -23.32 12.77
CA PRO A 224 -11.67 -21.92 12.66
C PRO A 224 -11.05 -21.37 13.95
N PHE A 225 -10.28 -20.30 13.81
CA PHE A 225 -9.73 -19.58 14.96
C PHE A 225 -10.84 -18.87 15.76
N VAL A 226 -10.62 -18.72 17.07
CA VAL A 226 -11.53 -17.96 17.95
C VAL A 226 -11.15 -16.49 17.88
N ASP A 227 -12.02 -15.69 17.28
CA ASP A 227 -11.96 -14.23 17.34
C ASP A 227 -12.17 -13.75 18.78
N SER A 228 -11.50 -12.70 19.21
CA SER A 228 -11.50 -12.24 20.62
C SER A 228 -12.79 -11.54 21.06
N GLY A 229 -13.74 -11.26 20.15
CA GLY A 229 -15.11 -10.83 20.50
C GLY A 229 -15.26 -9.51 21.25
N LEU A 230 -14.16 -8.92 21.74
CA LEU A 230 -13.91 -7.52 21.56
C LEU A 230 -14.06 -7.30 20.05
N GLU A 231 -14.86 -6.32 19.65
CA GLU A 231 -14.61 -5.71 18.34
C GLU A 231 -13.08 -5.56 18.28
N GLU A 232 -12.40 -6.18 17.31
CA GLU A 232 -11.32 -5.42 16.73
C GLU A 232 -12.03 -4.11 16.39
N ASP A 233 -11.83 -3.11 17.24
CA ASP A 233 -11.91 -1.74 16.82
C ASP A 233 -11.11 -1.80 15.53
N THR A 234 -11.82 -1.86 14.40
CA THR A 234 -11.22 -1.75 13.07
C THR A 234 -10.86 -0.29 12.96
N SER A 235 -10.00 0.10 13.89
CA SER A 235 -9.42 1.38 14.11
C SER A 235 -8.73 1.60 12.79
N HIS A 236 -9.35 2.46 11.99
CA HIS A 236 -8.91 2.83 10.67
C HIS A 236 -7.38 2.87 10.63
N PRO A 237 -6.69 2.34 9.60
CA PRO A 237 -5.24 2.13 9.63
C PRO A 237 -4.40 3.38 9.98
N LEU A 238 -4.98 4.56 9.85
CA LEU A 238 -4.36 5.83 10.23
C LEU A 238 -4.36 6.16 11.73
N ILE A 239 -5.09 5.43 12.57
CA ILE A 239 -5.23 5.72 14.01
C ILE A 239 -4.04 5.16 14.80
N GLY A 240 -3.60 5.91 15.80
CA GLY A 240 -2.62 5.49 16.81
C GLY A 240 -1.20 6.02 16.60
N GLN A 241 -0.79 6.23 15.34
CA GLN A 241 0.55 6.71 15.00
C GLN A 241 0.52 8.01 14.18
N THR A 242 1.71 8.61 14.02
CA THR A 242 1.89 9.84 13.23
C THR A 242 2.17 9.49 11.78
N TRP A 243 1.39 10.08 10.86
CA TRP A 243 1.49 9.91 9.42
C TRP A 243 2.02 11.17 8.77
N PHE A 244 2.88 10.98 7.78
CA PHE A 244 3.54 12.06 7.06
C PHE A 244 3.10 12.05 5.60
N ARG A 245 2.90 13.24 5.03
CA ARG A 245 2.63 13.43 3.60
C ARG A 245 3.38 14.65 3.08
N LEU A 246 3.47 14.78 1.77
CA LEU A 246 4.03 15.95 1.10
C LEU A 246 2.91 16.82 0.54
N GLU A 247 3.07 18.13 0.68
CA GLU A 247 2.12 19.14 0.23
C GLU A 247 2.84 20.30 -0.48
N THR A 248 2.11 21.11 -1.25
CA THR A 248 2.67 22.27 -1.95
C THR A 248 2.15 23.60 -1.41
N THR A 249 2.95 24.66 -1.58
CA THR A 249 2.53 26.03 -1.24
C THR A 249 3.39 27.05 -2.00
N ASN A 250 2.86 28.25 -2.28
CA ASN A 250 3.66 29.40 -2.70
C ASN A 250 4.18 30.23 -1.50
N ASN A 251 3.72 29.96 -0.28
CA ASN A 251 4.17 30.63 0.93
C ASN A 251 4.61 29.61 1.97
N LEU A 252 5.92 29.52 2.22
CA LEU A 252 6.49 28.64 3.23
C LEU A 252 7.26 29.47 4.26
N ALA A 253 6.89 29.34 5.53
CA ALA A 253 7.52 30.03 6.65
C ALA A 253 7.62 31.56 6.46
N GLY A 254 6.60 32.18 5.83
CA GLY A 254 6.54 33.62 5.58
C GLY A 254 7.33 34.09 4.35
N LYS A 255 7.98 33.17 3.61
CA LYS A 255 8.62 33.46 2.33
C LYS A 255 7.67 33.12 1.19
N ASN A 256 7.40 34.10 0.34
CA ASN A 256 6.69 33.90 -0.92
C ASN A 256 7.65 33.42 -2.01
N TYR A 257 7.18 32.47 -2.81
CA TYR A 257 7.85 31.92 -3.98
C TYR A 257 6.99 32.20 -5.21
N ASN A 258 7.64 32.48 -6.35
CA ASN A 258 6.95 32.64 -7.63
C ASN A 258 6.51 31.29 -8.24
N TYR A 259 6.88 30.20 -7.59
CA TYR A 259 6.56 28.82 -7.92
C TYR A 259 6.11 28.10 -6.65
N GLU A 260 5.53 26.92 -6.81
CA GLU A 260 5.13 26.10 -5.68
C GLU A 260 6.32 25.32 -5.13
N VAL A 261 6.44 25.30 -3.81
CA VAL A 261 7.46 24.52 -3.11
C VAL A 261 6.82 23.34 -2.40
N VAL A 262 7.49 22.19 -2.43
CA VAL A 262 7.08 20.98 -1.72
C VAL A 262 7.63 21.00 -0.30
N TYR A 263 6.75 20.74 0.67
CA TYR A 263 7.08 20.63 2.08
C TYR A 263 6.34 19.44 2.71
N CYS A 264 6.70 19.10 3.94
CA CYS A 264 6.13 17.95 4.63
C CYS A 264 5.13 18.36 5.70
N GLU A 265 4.04 17.62 5.80
CA GLU A 265 3.02 17.71 6.84
C GLU A 265 2.99 16.44 7.69
N ALA A 266 2.48 16.55 8.91
CA ALA A 266 2.29 15.45 9.84
C ALA A 266 0.89 15.49 10.45
N PHE A 267 0.23 14.33 10.48
CA PHE A 267 -1.08 14.11 11.08
C PHE A 267 -1.01 12.99 12.11
N LYS A 268 -1.78 13.10 13.19
CA LYS A 268 -1.96 12.02 14.16
C LYS A 268 -3.42 11.95 14.59
N PHE A 269 -3.99 10.76 14.49
CA PHE A 269 -5.37 10.47 14.87
C PHE A 269 -5.34 9.58 16.11
N ILE A 270 -5.76 10.09 17.26
CA ILE A 270 -5.76 9.33 18.51
C ILE A 270 -6.83 9.87 19.47
N ASN A 271 -7.55 8.99 20.17
CA ASN A 271 -8.58 9.36 21.15
C ASN A 271 -9.63 10.34 20.58
N ASP A 272 -10.11 10.10 19.35
CA ASP A 272 -11.03 10.96 18.61
C ASP A 272 -10.51 12.37 18.30
N GLU A 273 -9.24 12.65 18.60
CA GLU A 273 -8.58 13.93 18.37
C GLU A 273 -7.66 13.88 17.13
N VAL A 274 -7.60 14.99 16.40
CA VAL A 274 -6.70 15.19 15.26
C VAL A 274 -5.61 16.17 15.67
N PHE A 275 -4.36 15.74 15.55
CA PHE A 275 -3.21 16.60 15.68
C PHE A 275 -2.55 16.83 14.32
N PHE A 276 -2.07 18.05 14.10
CA PHE A 276 -1.46 18.46 12.84
C PHE A 276 -0.24 19.35 13.07
N ALA A 277 0.73 19.23 12.18
CA ALA A 277 1.82 20.19 12.01
C ALA A 277 2.28 20.24 10.54
N ALA A 278 2.77 21.41 10.14
CA ALA A 278 3.38 21.64 8.84
C ALA A 278 4.85 22.05 9.02
N SER A 279 5.72 21.54 8.16
CA SER A 279 7.13 21.93 8.16
C SER A 279 7.30 23.38 7.73
N LYS A 280 8.41 23.97 8.16
CA LYS A 280 8.87 25.31 7.77
C LYS A 280 10.07 25.26 6.83
N THR A 281 10.50 24.06 6.43
CA THR A 281 11.67 23.82 5.58
C THR A 281 11.30 22.91 4.43
N LEU A 282 12.15 22.88 3.40
CA LEU A 282 11.99 22.00 2.23
C LEU A 282 12.57 20.60 2.45
N THR A 283 13.21 20.35 3.59
CA THR A 283 14.06 19.15 3.81
C THR A 283 13.68 18.34 5.05
N THR A 284 12.84 18.87 5.93
CA THR A 284 12.48 18.16 7.17
C THR A 284 10.98 18.04 7.31
N CYS A 285 10.53 16.95 7.90
CA CYS A 285 9.17 16.76 8.37
C CYS A 285 9.02 17.23 9.83
N PRO A 286 7.81 17.60 10.26
CA PRO A 286 7.53 17.95 11.65
C PRO A 286 7.95 16.85 12.65
N GLN A 287 8.27 17.25 13.88
CA GLN A 287 8.50 16.33 15.00
C GLN A 287 7.21 16.16 15.81
N GLU A 288 7.17 15.14 16.68
CA GLU A 288 6.04 14.89 17.58
C GLU A 288 5.71 16.11 18.46
N ASN A 289 6.72 16.85 18.92
CA ASN A 289 6.53 18.04 19.75
C ASN A 289 5.97 19.26 18.98
N ASP A 290 5.96 19.22 17.64
CA ASP A 290 5.40 20.27 16.81
C ASP A 290 3.88 20.12 16.62
N LEU A 291 3.37 18.89 16.79
CA LEU A 291 1.96 18.55 16.63
C LEU A 291 1.07 19.35 17.61
N ARG A 292 -0.01 19.92 17.08
CA ARG A 292 -1.03 20.65 17.85
C ARG A 292 -2.38 20.03 17.62
N LEU A 293 -3.21 20.00 18.66
CA LEU A 293 -4.61 19.64 18.53
C LEU A 293 -5.29 20.66 17.60
N VAL A 294 -5.91 20.17 16.53
CA VAL A 294 -6.60 21.01 15.53
C VAL A 294 -8.08 20.68 15.38
N GLY A 295 -8.50 19.50 15.84
CA GLY A 295 -9.87 19.05 15.65
C GLY A 295 -10.12 17.66 16.18
N ASN A 296 -11.18 17.04 15.67
CA ASN A 296 -11.61 15.69 16.03
C ASN A 296 -11.79 14.84 14.77
N TYR A 297 -11.79 13.52 14.92
CA TYR A 297 -12.13 12.60 13.84
C TYR A 297 -13.17 11.58 14.31
N HIS A 298 -13.79 10.93 13.33
CA HIS A 298 -14.55 9.70 13.53
C HIS A 298 -14.35 8.79 12.32
N VAL A 299 -14.69 7.51 12.47
CA VAL A 299 -14.65 6.53 11.37
C VAL A 299 -16.07 6.23 10.94
N SER A 300 -16.32 6.24 9.62
CA SER A 300 -17.61 5.88 9.04
C SER A 300 -17.38 5.12 7.74
N GLU A 301 -18.00 3.93 7.62
CA GLU A 301 -17.89 3.09 6.41
C GLU A 301 -16.45 2.79 5.97
N GLY A 302 -15.53 2.67 6.94
CA GLY A 302 -14.11 2.43 6.68
C GLY A 302 -13.31 3.66 6.25
N ASP A 303 -13.92 4.85 6.18
CA ASP A 303 -13.25 6.12 5.96
C ASP A 303 -12.99 6.83 7.30
N LEU A 304 -11.84 7.51 7.41
CA LEU A 304 -11.55 8.43 8.51
C LEU A 304 -11.97 9.84 8.13
N ILE A 305 -12.86 10.45 8.89
CA ILE A 305 -13.39 11.79 8.64
C ILE A 305 -12.86 12.72 9.73
N ALA A 306 -11.97 13.63 9.34
CA ALA A 306 -11.35 14.62 10.21
C ALA A 306 -12.00 15.99 10.03
N THR A 307 -12.40 16.61 11.13
CA THR A 307 -13.01 17.95 11.19
C THR A 307 -12.13 18.88 12.02
N SER A 308 -11.73 20.01 11.44
CA SER A 308 -10.99 21.07 12.15
C SER A 308 -11.89 22.26 12.43
N SER A 309 -11.66 22.88 13.59
CA SER A 309 -12.21 24.20 13.93
C SER A 309 -11.19 25.33 13.76
N LEU A 310 -9.98 24.98 13.35
CA LEU A 310 -8.86 25.88 13.05
C LEU A 310 -8.67 25.99 11.51
N SER A 311 -7.83 26.92 11.06
CA SER A 311 -7.56 27.12 9.63
C SER A 311 -6.68 26.09 8.89
N PRO A 312 -6.07 25.03 9.47
CA PRO A 312 -5.16 24.20 8.69
C PRO A 312 -5.89 23.35 7.63
N PHE A 313 -7.21 23.17 7.76
CA PHE A 313 -8.07 22.69 6.68
C PHE A 313 -9.43 23.38 6.78
N ASP A 314 -9.83 24.07 5.69
CA ASP A 314 -11.04 24.91 5.61
C ASP A 314 -12.34 24.11 5.48
N SER A 315 -12.24 22.78 5.40
CA SER A 315 -13.36 21.84 5.33
C SER A 315 -12.98 20.49 5.92
N ASP A 316 -13.98 19.66 6.19
CA ASP A 316 -13.75 18.26 6.56
C ASP A 316 -12.89 17.54 5.52
N MET A 317 -12.01 16.68 6.01
CA MET A 317 -11.15 15.82 5.21
C MET A 317 -11.59 14.37 5.41
N THR A 318 -12.02 13.70 4.35
CA THR A 318 -12.36 12.28 4.35
C THR A 318 -11.20 11.49 3.74
N TRP A 319 -10.60 10.61 4.53
CA TRP A 319 -9.43 9.81 4.17
C TRP A 319 -9.87 8.36 3.91
N ARG A 320 -9.51 7.85 2.73
CA ARG A 320 -9.75 6.46 2.34
C ARG A 320 -8.45 5.81 1.91
N ILE A 321 -8.11 4.68 2.52
CA ILE A 321 -6.97 3.87 2.10
C ILE A 321 -7.31 3.13 0.81
N LEU A 322 -6.45 3.25 -0.20
CA LEU A 322 -6.59 2.60 -1.49
C LEU A 322 -5.67 1.37 -1.62
N GLU A 323 -4.47 1.46 -1.06
CA GLU A 323 -3.44 0.42 -1.18
C GLU A 323 -2.40 0.53 -0.06
N GLU A 324 -1.77 -0.59 0.28
CA GLU A 324 -0.67 -0.69 1.24
C GLU A 324 0.57 -1.27 0.56
N TYR A 325 1.76 -0.75 0.89
CA TYR A 325 3.00 -1.35 0.45
C TYR A 325 4.14 -1.19 1.47
N PRO A 326 5.05 -2.18 1.55
CA PRO A 326 6.28 -2.02 2.31
C PRO A 326 7.19 -1.02 1.58
N ASP A 327 7.77 -0.09 2.33
CA ASP A 327 8.71 0.88 1.78
C ASP A 327 10.17 0.55 2.20
N SER A 328 11.05 0.57 1.21
CA SER A 328 12.49 0.32 1.34
C SER A 328 13.22 1.61 1.79
N PRO A 329 14.30 1.56 2.61
CA PRO A 329 15.12 0.41 3.00
C PRO A 329 14.87 -0.13 4.42
N LYS A 330 13.84 0.34 5.14
CA LYS A 330 13.59 -0.03 6.55
C LYS A 330 12.31 -0.83 6.79
N TYR A 331 11.60 -1.28 5.74
CA TYR A 331 10.34 -2.02 5.85
C TYR A 331 9.29 -1.28 6.71
N SER A 332 9.18 0.04 6.56
CA SER A 332 8.04 0.79 7.11
C SER A 332 6.84 0.68 6.20
N THR A 333 5.63 0.74 6.74
CA THR A 333 4.40 0.73 5.93
C THR A 333 4.16 2.10 5.30
N ALA A 334 3.88 2.11 4.00
CA ALA A 334 3.31 3.24 3.27
C ALA A 334 1.89 2.92 2.84
N TYR A 335 1.02 3.93 2.83
CA TYR A 335 -0.32 3.84 2.29
C TYR A 335 -0.50 4.77 1.10
N VAL A 336 -1.25 4.33 0.09
CA VAL A 336 -1.87 5.23 -0.88
C VAL A 336 -3.24 5.60 -0.32
N ALA A 337 -3.49 6.88 -0.11
CA ALA A 337 -4.76 7.36 0.44
C ALA A 337 -5.39 8.43 -0.45
N SER A 338 -6.67 8.26 -0.74
CA SER A 338 -7.52 9.29 -1.33
C SER A 338 -8.03 10.20 -0.23
N VAL A 339 -7.95 11.50 -0.41
CA VAL A 339 -8.41 12.50 0.54
C VAL A 339 -9.38 13.43 -0.17
N LEU A 340 -10.63 13.44 0.29
CA LEU A 340 -11.65 14.38 -0.14
C LEU A 340 -11.68 15.57 0.82
N THR A 341 -11.39 16.75 0.30
CA THR A 341 -11.50 18.02 1.02
C THR A 341 -12.55 18.90 0.34
N GLY A 342 -13.71 19.04 0.97
CA GLY A 342 -14.87 19.73 0.40
C GLY A 342 -15.41 19.03 -0.86
N LYS A 343 -14.94 19.42 -2.05
CA LYS A 343 -15.30 18.82 -3.35
C LYS A 343 -14.09 18.37 -4.17
N HIS A 344 -12.90 18.49 -3.61
CA HIS A 344 -11.64 18.23 -4.29
C HIS A 344 -11.02 16.95 -3.75
N TYR A 345 -10.62 16.07 -4.65
CA TYR A 345 -9.85 14.90 -4.32
C TYR A 345 -8.38 15.16 -4.58
N GLU A 346 -7.55 14.72 -3.66
CA GLU A 346 -6.13 14.49 -3.88
C GLU A 346 -5.77 13.11 -3.35
N THR A 347 -4.82 12.44 -4.00
CA THR A 347 -4.30 11.15 -3.54
C THR A 347 -2.85 11.34 -3.12
N TYR A 348 -2.46 10.70 -2.02
CA TYR A 348 -1.14 10.85 -1.41
C TYR A 348 -0.52 9.50 -1.09
N THR A 349 0.81 9.42 -1.18
CA THR A 349 1.56 8.47 -0.36
C THR A 349 1.65 9.00 1.08
N LEU A 350 1.21 8.19 2.03
CA LEU A 350 1.33 8.43 3.47
C LEU A 350 2.42 7.53 4.05
N GLY A 351 3.42 8.14 4.68
CA GLY A 351 4.49 7.41 5.37
C GLY A 351 4.25 7.32 6.86
N SER A 352 4.46 6.14 7.44
CA SER A 352 4.43 5.92 8.90
C SER A 352 5.71 6.41 9.60
N SER A 353 6.74 6.74 8.83
CA SER A 353 8.05 7.14 9.32
C SER A 353 8.44 8.52 8.81
N ARG A 354 8.94 9.37 9.71
CA ARG A 354 9.46 10.69 9.35
C ARG A 354 10.59 10.59 8.32
N THR A 355 11.54 9.68 8.55
CA THR A 355 12.71 9.51 7.68
C THR A 355 12.32 9.02 6.29
N GLN A 356 11.25 8.25 6.18
CA GLN A 356 10.73 7.72 4.93
C GLN A 356 10.28 8.84 3.99
N ILE A 357 9.40 9.74 4.48
CA ILE A 357 8.96 10.88 3.68
C ILE A 357 10.09 11.89 3.46
N GLU A 358 10.99 12.08 4.44
CA GLU A 358 12.17 12.92 4.27
C GLU A 358 13.09 12.42 3.14
N GLN A 359 13.15 11.12 2.84
CA GLN A 359 13.96 10.62 1.71
C GLN A 359 13.46 11.17 0.38
N ARG A 360 12.14 11.32 0.19
CA ARG A 360 11.54 11.89 -1.03
C ARG A 360 11.83 13.38 -1.22
N ILE A 361 12.21 14.09 -0.15
CA ILE A 361 12.52 15.54 -0.21
C ILE A 361 14.01 15.88 0.05
N ASN A 362 14.86 14.87 0.20
CA ASN A 362 16.31 15.05 0.41
C ASN A 362 17.13 14.27 -0.62
N THR A 363 16.61 14.19 -1.84
CA THR A 363 17.31 13.52 -2.94
C THR A 363 18.43 14.41 -3.48
N VAL A 364 19.37 13.81 -4.20
CA VAL A 364 20.51 14.51 -4.82
C VAL A 364 20.66 14.16 -6.28
N THR A 365 21.06 15.15 -7.06
CA THR A 365 21.32 15.05 -8.51
C THR A 365 22.41 16.04 -8.95
N GLY A 366 22.87 15.92 -10.19
CA GLY A 366 23.82 16.86 -10.82
C GLY A 366 25.32 16.53 -10.67
N GLN A 367 25.72 15.63 -9.77
CA GLN A 367 27.14 15.33 -9.53
C GLN A 367 27.75 14.50 -10.67
N TYR A 368 26.91 13.78 -11.40
CA TYR A 368 27.24 13.08 -12.62
C TYR A 368 25.99 12.98 -13.50
N SER A 369 26.20 12.77 -14.80
CA SER A 369 25.12 12.69 -15.79
C SER A 369 24.07 11.65 -15.38
N LEU A 370 22.79 12.01 -15.50
CA LEU A 370 21.65 11.13 -15.20
C LEU A 370 21.60 10.64 -13.74
N GLN A 371 22.24 11.35 -12.80
CA GLN A 371 22.17 10.99 -11.38
C GLN A 371 20.74 11.12 -10.87
N MET A 372 20.18 10.00 -10.42
CA MET A 372 18.84 9.94 -9.84
C MET A 372 18.86 9.17 -8.51
N THR A 373 18.10 9.65 -7.53
CA THR A 373 17.77 8.89 -6.33
C THR A 373 16.37 8.28 -6.50
N PRO A 374 16.23 6.94 -6.57
CA PRO A 374 14.93 6.29 -6.73
C PRO A 374 14.16 6.21 -5.41
N HIS A 375 12.83 6.34 -5.48
CA HIS A 375 11.89 6.15 -4.36
C HIS A 375 10.77 5.22 -4.76
N ASP A 376 10.30 4.40 -3.81
CA ASP A 376 9.14 3.55 -4.04
C ASP A 376 7.89 4.40 -4.32
N TYR A 377 7.10 3.96 -5.29
CA TYR A 377 5.90 4.64 -5.77
C TYR A 377 4.87 3.61 -6.24
N MET A 378 3.61 3.76 -5.84
CA MET A 378 2.53 2.89 -6.31
C MET A 378 1.93 3.44 -7.59
N TYR A 379 2.33 2.84 -8.70
CA TYR A 379 1.87 3.19 -10.03
C TYR A 379 0.52 2.54 -10.32
N LEU A 380 -0.49 3.35 -10.63
CA LEU A 380 -1.79 2.87 -11.10
C LEU A 380 -1.74 2.56 -12.60
N ALA A 381 -1.77 1.29 -12.96
CA ALA A 381 -1.82 0.88 -14.36
C ALA A 381 -3.23 1.05 -14.95
N THR A 382 -3.33 1.08 -16.28
CA THR A 382 -4.61 1.20 -17.02
C THR A 382 -5.57 0.03 -16.82
N ASN A 383 -5.09 -1.10 -16.28
CA ASN A 383 -5.93 -2.21 -15.84
C ASN A 383 -6.63 -1.97 -14.48
N GLY A 384 -6.42 -0.80 -13.86
CA GLY A 384 -7.03 -0.40 -12.60
C GLY A 384 -6.34 -0.95 -11.34
N ARG A 385 -5.16 -1.59 -11.47
CA ARG A 385 -4.40 -2.14 -10.34
C ARG A 385 -3.16 -1.29 -10.05
N TYR A 386 -2.82 -1.17 -8.76
CA TYR A 386 -1.56 -0.58 -8.36
C TYR A 386 -0.43 -1.60 -8.47
N TYR A 387 0.73 -1.14 -8.91
CA TYR A 387 1.96 -1.90 -8.97
C TYR A 387 3.08 -1.11 -8.30
N LEU A 388 3.88 -1.80 -7.50
CA LEU A 388 5.08 -1.20 -6.93
C LEU A 388 6.06 -0.86 -8.06
N GLY A 389 6.33 0.42 -8.19
CA GLY A 389 7.34 0.99 -9.06
C GLY A 389 8.33 1.80 -8.23
N VAL A 390 9.24 2.46 -8.95
CA VAL A 390 10.06 3.52 -8.39
C VAL A 390 10.00 4.74 -9.27
N ILE A 391 10.13 5.89 -8.64
CA ILE A 391 10.18 7.21 -9.26
C ILE A 391 11.45 7.92 -8.86
N GLY A 392 11.98 8.75 -9.75
CA GLY A 392 13.05 9.67 -9.40
C GLY A 392 13.25 10.72 -10.47
N MET A 393 13.77 11.86 -10.03
CA MET A 393 14.12 12.96 -10.90
C MET A 393 15.64 13.03 -11.02
N HIS A 394 16.12 13.29 -12.23
CA HIS A 394 17.47 13.78 -12.41
C HIS A 394 17.44 15.18 -13.03
N LEU A 395 18.40 16.02 -12.67
CA LEU A 395 18.65 17.31 -13.29
C LEU A 395 20.10 17.32 -13.74
N SER A 396 20.33 17.41 -15.04
CA SER A 396 21.65 17.31 -15.64
C SER A 396 22.04 18.62 -16.31
N ASN A 397 23.34 18.91 -16.30
CA ASN A 397 23.94 19.83 -17.26
C ASN A 397 24.85 19.03 -18.17
N TYR A 398 24.41 18.74 -19.40
CA TYR A 398 25.18 17.86 -20.29
C TYR A 398 26.44 18.51 -20.85
N GLN A 399 26.53 19.85 -20.85
CA GLN A 399 27.77 20.51 -21.28
C GLN A 399 28.95 20.24 -20.35
N GLN A 400 28.70 19.79 -19.11
CA GLN A 400 29.75 19.34 -18.20
C GLN A 400 30.44 18.06 -18.69
N SER A 401 29.71 17.15 -19.36
CA SER A 401 30.26 15.89 -19.88
C SER A 401 30.56 15.94 -21.39
N ASN A 402 29.79 16.72 -22.14
CA ASN A 402 29.96 16.96 -23.57
C ASN A 402 29.68 18.44 -23.90
N PRO A 403 30.70 19.30 -23.96
CA PRO A 403 30.53 20.73 -24.23
C PRO A 403 29.85 21.07 -25.57
N SER A 404 29.79 20.11 -26.49
CA SER A 404 29.12 20.27 -27.79
C SER A 404 27.65 19.83 -27.77
N ASN A 405 27.11 19.40 -26.62
CA ASN A 405 25.70 19.03 -26.52
C ASN A 405 24.83 20.29 -26.74
N PRO A 406 23.89 20.27 -27.70
CA PRO A 406 22.93 21.36 -27.87
C PRO A 406 22.09 21.61 -26.61
N ASP A 407 21.80 20.57 -25.83
CA ASP A 407 20.98 20.65 -24.63
C ASP A 407 21.87 20.94 -23.43
N ILE A 408 21.77 22.17 -22.92
CA ILE A 408 22.59 22.64 -21.80
C ILE A 408 22.05 22.08 -20.49
N MET A 409 20.73 22.15 -20.32
CA MET A 409 20.01 21.80 -19.12
C MET A 409 18.84 20.91 -19.49
N ASP A 410 18.71 19.82 -18.74
CA ASP A 410 17.69 18.81 -18.99
C ASP A 410 17.28 18.14 -17.68
N GLY A 411 16.07 17.61 -17.64
CA GLY A 411 15.55 16.93 -16.47
C GLY A 411 14.45 15.93 -16.75
N ASP A 412 14.75 14.65 -16.53
CA ASP A 412 13.73 13.60 -16.68
C ASP A 412 13.16 13.14 -15.33
N LEU A 413 11.83 13.17 -15.21
CA LEU A 413 11.11 12.47 -14.15
C LEU A 413 10.84 11.04 -14.59
N ASN A 414 11.66 10.11 -14.10
CA ASN A 414 11.65 8.71 -14.49
C ASN A 414 10.68 7.90 -13.62
N ILE A 415 9.84 7.07 -14.27
CA ILE A 415 8.90 6.16 -13.60
C ILE A 415 9.08 4.75 -14.17
N GLN A 416 9.41 3.80 -13.29
CA GLN A 416 9.73 2.43 -13.69
C GLN A 416 9.09 1.40 -12.76
N SER A 417 8.79 0.21 -13.28
CA SER A 417 8.41 -0.95 -12.46
C SER A 417 9.12 -2.20 -12.95
N LYS A 418 9.54 -3.06 -12.01
CA LYS A 418 10.07 -4.39 -12.34
C LYS A 418 8.96 -5.39 -12.68
N GLN A 419 7.72 -5.08 -12.30
CA GLN A 419 6.58 -6.00 -12.41
C GLN A 419 5.90 -5.86 -13.77
N ILE A 420 5.77 -4.63 -14.26
CA ILE A 420 5.03 -4.30 -15.50
C ILE A 420 5.80 -3.29 -16.35
N ASN A 421 5.39 -3.18 -17.63
CA ASN A 421 5.85 -2.08 -18.46
C ASN A 421 5.15 -0.80 -18.00
N VAL A 422 5.92 0.28 -17.83
CA VAL A 422 5.39 1.63 -17.68
C VAL A 422 5.48 2.28 -19.05
N THR A 423 4.33 2.66 -19.62
CA THR A 423 4.24 3.22 -20.97
C THR A 423 3.81 4.69 -20.91
N CYS A 424 4.20 5.48 -21.91
CA CYS A 424 3.79 6.88 -21.99
C CYS A 424 2.29 7.02 -22.15
N ASN A 425 1.64 6.09 -22.86
CA ASN A 425 0.19 6.08 -22.98
C ASN A 425 -0.50 5.99 -21.61
N ASP A 426 -0.02 5.12 -20.73
CA ASP A 426 -0.58 4.99 -19.39
C ASP A 426 -0.32 6.24 -18.53
N LEU A 427 0.91 6.77 -18.58
CA LEU A 427 1.28 7.96 -17.83
C LEU A 427 0.49 9.20 -18.28
N LEU A 428 0.37 9.45 -19.58
CA LEU A 428 -0.37 10.58 -20.15
C LEU A 428 -1.90 10.44 -20.00
N THR A 429 -2.38 9.23 -19.74
CA THR A 429 -3.77 9.01 -19.31
C THR A 429 -3.97 9.51 -17.88
N GLY A 430 -3.03 9.22 -16.98
CA GLY A 430 -3.13 9.62 -15.57
C GLY A 430 -2.77 11.08 -15.29
N PHE A 431 -1.81 11.63 -16.02
CA PHE A 431 -1.17 12.93 -15.75
C PHE A 431 -1.28 13.89 -16.93
N ASN A 432 -1.29 15.18 -16.64
CA ASN A 432 -1.32 16.25 -17.67
C ASN A 432 -0.54 17.51 -17.31
N TYR A 433 0.06 17.57 -16.12
CA TYR A 433 0.87 18.69 -15.71
C TYR A 433 2.06 18.20 -14.87
N ILE A 434 3.25 18.69 -15.18
CA ILE A 434 4.43 18.60 -14.33
C ILE A 434 4.94 20.03 -14.07
N SER A 435 5.68 20.24 -13.00
CA SER A 435 6.44 21.46 -12.74
C SER A 435 7.71 21.10 -12.01
N VAL A 436 8.81 21.70 -12.42
CA VAL A 436 10.11 21.59 -11.78
C VAL A 436 10.63 22.99 -11.55
N ALA A 437 10.74 23.41 -10.30
CA ALA A 437 11.06 24.80 -10.00
C ALA A 437 11.99 24.96 -8.80
N GLY A 438 12.87 25.96 -8.87
CA GLY A 438 13.88 26.25 -7.86
C GLY A 438 14.63 27.54 -8.18
N LYS A 439 15.62 27.91 -7.36
CA LYS A 439 16.46 29.08 -7.68
C LYS A 439 17.66 28.69 -8.56
N GLY A 440 17.75 29.29 -9.73
CA GLY A 440 18.94 29.28 -10.57
C GLY A 440 20.00 30.30 -10.14
N VAL A 441 21.05 30.37 -10.94
CA VAL A 441 22.13 31.36 -10.78
C VAL A 441 21.65 32.78 -11.07
N TYR A 442 20.82 32.96 -12.11
CA TYR A 442 20.38 34.28 -12.59
C TYR A 442 18.95 34.67 -12.17
N GLY A 443 18.18 33.74 -11.59
CA GLY A 443 16.77 33.96 -11.25
C GLY A 443 16.08 32.69 -10.80
N ASP A 444 14.77 32.75 -10.61
CA ASP A 444 13.96 31.54 -10.41
C ASP A 444 13.92 30.77 -11.75
N ILE A 445 14.08 29.45 -11.68
CA ILE A 445 13.96 28.52 -12.81
C ILE A 445 12.63 27.80 -12.66
N ILE A 446 11.88 27.70 -13.76
CA ILE A 446 10.63 26.93 -13.85
C ILE A 446 10.71 26.16 -15.17
N GLY A 447 10.78 24.82 -15.07
CA GLY A 447 10.80 23.94 -16.23
C GLY A 447 9.54 24.07 -17.07
N GLN A 448 9.71 23.95 -18.38
CA GLN A 448 8.64 23.94 -19.37
C GLN A 448 8.15 22.52 -19.58
N THR A 449 6.83 22.38 -19.62
CA THR A 449 6.17 21.07 -19.51
C THR A 449 5.09 20.89 -20.55
N THR A 450 5.13 21.72 -21.59
CA THR A 450 4.28 21.69 -22.77
C THR A 450 5.23 21.61 -23.94
N GLY A 451 5.06 20.60 -24.79
CA GLY A 451 5.90 20.46 -25.97
C GLY A 451 5.73 21.65 -26.92
N GLU A 452 6.62 21.76 -27.91
CA GLU A 452 6.69 22.88 -28.85
C GLU A 452 5.35 23.17 -29.57
N GLN A 453 4.47 22.16 -29.72
CA GLN A 453 3.17 22.30 -30.36
C GLN A 453 2.00 22.44 -29.37
N ASN A 454 2.30 22.79 -28.11
CA ASN A 454 1.32 22.92 -27.04
C ASN A 454 0.64 21.57 -26.71
N GLU A 455 1.33 20.45 -27.00
CA GLU A 455 0.91 19.12 -26.59
C GLU A 455 1.06 18.94 -25.06
N PRO A 456 0.35 17.97 -24.45
CA PRO A 456 0.59 17.60 -23.06
C PRO A 456 2.06 17.25 -22.84
N ILE A 457 2.51 17.28 -21.57
CA ILE A 457 3.87 16.92 -21.10
C ILE A 457 4.58 15.92 -22.03
N GLU A 458 5.80 16.23 -22.46
CA GLU A 458 6.59 15.33 -23.28
C GLU A 458 6.92 14.05 -22.49
N CYS A 459 6.79 12.90 -23.16
CA CYS A 459 7.06 11.60 -22.55
C CYS A 459 7.77 10.69 -23.54
N ALA A 460 8.82 10.01 -23.06
CA ALA A 460 9.55 9.01 -23.82
C ALA A 460 9.66 7.68 -23.06
N GLU A 461 9.86 6.59 -23.83
CA GLU A 461 9.96 5.23 -23.30
C GLU A 461 11.33 4.63 -23.59
N VAL A 462 11.89 3.91 -22.61
CA VAL A 462 13.16 3.19 -22.75
C VAL A 462 12.97 1.73 -22.38
N PHE A 463 13.42 0.84 -23.27
CA PHE A 463 13.49 -0.58 -22.99
C PHE A 463 14.77 -0.92 -22.22
N VAL A 464 14.62 -1.61 -21.09
CA VAL A 464 15.71 -2.08 -20.23
C VAL A 464 15.92 -3.57 -20.45
N PRO A 465 16.96 -3.99 -21.19
CA PRO A 465 17.17 -5.40 -21.51
C PRO A 465 17.37 -6.29 -20.29
N GLN A 466 17.95 -5.77 -19.19
CA GLN A 466 18.21 -6.56 -17.99
C GLN A 466 16.91 -7.00 -17.29
N TRP A 467 15.85 -6.19 -17.36
CA TRP A 467 14.56 -6.49 -16.73
C TRP A 467 13.53 -7.02 -17.72
N GLN A 468 13.80 -6.91 -19.02
CA GLN A 468 12.83 -7.14 -20.08
C GLN A 468 11.55 -6.31 -19.86
N LYS A 469 11.73 -5.06 -19.43
CA LYS A 469 10.66 -4.09 -19.16
C LYS A 469 10.94 -2.76 -19.84
N ARG A 470 9.88 -1.98 -20.04
CA ARG A 470 9.97 -0.55 -20.40
C ARG A 470 9.75 0.31 -19.16
N TYR A 471 10.55 1.35 -19.02
CA TYR A 471 10.20 2.50 -18.20
C TYR A 471 9.85 3.67 -19.10
N SER A 472 9.15 4.65 -18.52
CA SER A 472 8.86 5.91 -19.18
C SER A 472 9.34 7.07 -18.32
N PHE A 473 9.60 8.19 -18.94
CA PHE A 473 9.94 9.42 -18.24
C PHE A 473 9.23 10.61 -18.85
N PHE A 474 8.94 11.60 -18.02
CA PHE A 474 8.51 12.92 -18.49
C PHE A 474 9.75 13.78 -18.68
N ASP A 475 9.89 14.30 -19.89
CA ASP A 475 10.94 15.24 -20.24
C ASP A 475 10.53 16.64 -19.78
N VAL A 476 11.48 17.38 -19.21
CA VAL A 476 11.28 18.74 -18.70
C VAL A 476 12.37 19.64 -19.24
N ASP A 477 11.96 20.47 -20.19
CA ASP A 477 12.81 21.47 -20.79
C ASP A 477 13.06 22.66 -19.87
N PHE A 478 14.20 23.32 -20.06
CA PHE A 478 14.56 24.56 -19.40
C PHE A 478 14.93 25.63 -20.43
N LEU A 479 14.86 26.90 -20.04
CA LEU A 479 15.24 27.98 -20.93
C LEU A 479 16.75 27.93 -21.19
N SER A 480 17.16 28.34 -22.40
CA SER A 480 18.57 28.32 -22.81
C SER A 480 19.52 29.17 -21.94
N PHE A 481 18.98 30.06 -21.11
CA PHE A 481 19.73 30.89 -20.17
C PHE A 481 19.57 30.46 -18.70
N ASP A 482 18.79 29.41 -18.44
CA ASP A 482 18.72 28.84 -17.10
C ASP A 482 20.09 28.25 -16.72
N GLU A 483 20.40 28.28 -15.42
CA GLU A 483 21.59 27.64 -14.87
C GLU A 483 21.30 27.18 -13.44
N PHE A 484 21.37 25.86 -13.20
CA PHE A 484 21.09 25.29 -11.88
C PHE A 484 22.14 25.74 -10.88
N LYS A 485 21.67 26.21 -9.73
CA LYS A 485 22.54 26.66 -8.66
C LYS A 485 22.91 25.49 -7.74
N SER A 486 24.22 25.22 -7.63
CA SER A 486 24.75 24.20 -6.71
C SER A 486 24.28 24.45 -5.27
N GLY A 487 23.76 23.40 -4.64
CA GLY A 487 23.20 23.40 -3.29
C GLY A 487 21.73 23.82 -3.19
N GLU A 488 21.11 24.31 -4.27
CA GLU A 488 19.70 24.68 -4.28
C GLU A 488 18.80 23.44 -4.35
N ILE A 489 17.59 23.60 -3.81
CA ILE A 489 16.52 22.60 -3.85
C ILE A 489 15.52 22.98 -4.92
N PHE A 490 15.20 22.03 -5.79
CA PHE A 490 14.15 22.12 -6.79
C PHE A 490 12.97 21.25 -6.36
N SER A 491 11.78 21.84 -6.37
CA SER A 491 10.52 21.15 -6.12
C SER A 491 9.96 20.60 -7.42
N ILE A 492 9.53 19.35 -7.38
CA ILE A 492 8.96 18.60 -8.50
C ILE A 492 7.53 18.23 -8.14
N ILE A 493 6.60 18.62 -8.99
CA ILE A 493 5.16 18.42 -8.81
C ILE A 493 4.60 17.83 -10.10
N LEU A 494 4.09 16.60 -10.07
CA LEU A 494 3.40 15.97 -11.19
C LEU A 494 1.93 15.74 -10.80
N ARG A 495 1.03 16.45 -11.46
CA ARG A 495 -0.40 16.48 -11.14
C ARG A 495 -1.20 15.50 -11.99
N PRO A 496 -2.05 14.68 -11.35
CA PRO A 496 -2.97 13.84 -12.07
C PRO A 496 -4.02 14.71 -12.77
N ARG A 497 -4.63 14.17 -13.82
CA ARG A 497 -5.86 14.74 -14.36
C ARG A 497 -6.95 14.70 -13.29
N ALA A 498 -7.85 15.68 -13.30
CA ALA A 498 -8.88 15.82 -12.27
C ALA A 498 -9.77 14.57 -12.11
N GLU A 499 -10.06 13.87 -13.20
CA GLU A 499 -10.82 12.60 -13.20
C GLU A 499 -10.08 11.45 -12.50
N PHE A 500 -8.76 11.53 -12.36
CA PHE A 500 -7.92 10.52 -11.71
C PHE A 500 -7.41 10.93 -10.34
N ALA A 501 -7.58 12.19 -9.91
CA ALA A 501 -7.06 12.71 -8.64
C ALA A 501 -7.52 11.95 -7.38
N HIS A 502 -8.61 11.19 -7.48
CA HIS A 502 -9.13 10.32 -6.41
C HIS A 502 -8.45 8.93 -6.32
N LYS A 503 -7.54 8.60 -7.26
CA LYS A 503 -6.84 7.31 -7.36
C LYS A 503 -5.35 7.44 -7.69
N VAL A 504 -4.94 8.49 -8.39
CA VAL A 504 -3.55 8.69 -8.79
C VAL A 504 -2.94 9.74 -7.89
N GLU A 505 -1.81 9.40 -7.26
CA GLU A 505 -1.07 10.32 -6.39
C GLU A 505 -0.62 11.55 -7.16
N GLU A 506 -0.82 12.74 -6.58
CA GLU A 506 -0.06 13.92 -7.00
C GLU A 506 1.36 13.79 -6.47
N ILE A 507 2.30 13.56 -7.39
CA ILE A 507 3.67 13.28 -7.01
C ILE A 507 4.34 14.59 -6.64
N LYS A 508 4.80 14.66 -5.39
CA LYS A 508 5.46 15.81 -4.79
C LYS A 508 6.82 15.33 -4.28
N MET A 509 7.92 15.95 -4.71
CA MET A 509 9.26 15.61 -4.24
C MET A 509 10.23 16.80 -4.34
N ASN A 510 11.37 16.72 -3.67
CA ASN A 510 12.44 17.72 -3.77
C ASN A 510 13.76 17.05 -4.15
N VAL A 511 14.51 17.70 -5.06
CA VAL A 511 15.89 17.35 -5.40
C VAL A 511 16.84 18.47 -5.04
N LYS A 512 17.97 18.11 -4.44
CA LYS A 512 19.08 19.02 -4.25
C LYS A 512 20.06 18.88 -5.41
N TYR A 513 20.21 19.95 -6.19
CA TYR A 513 21.19 19.98 -7.27
C TYR A 513 22.59 20.23 -6.69
N LEU A 514 23.55 19.39 -7.04
CA LEU A 514 24.95 19.53 -6.66
C LEU A 514 25.81 19.46 -7.93
N THR A 515 26.65 20.46 -8.15
CA THR A 515 27.63 20.42 -9.23
C THR A 515 28.68 19.33 -8.97
N PRO A 516 29.28 18.72 -10.02
CA PRO A 516 30.36 17.74 -9.89
C PRO A 516 31.57 18.19 -9.09
#